data_AF-A0A929UPV8-F1
#
_entry.id   AF-A0A929UPV8-F1
#
_cell.length_a   1.000
_cell.length_b   1.000
_cell.length_c   1.000
_cell.angle_alpha   90.00
_cell.angle_beta   90.00
_cell.angle_gamma   90.00
#
_symmetry.space_group_name_H-M   'P 1'
#
loop_
_entity.id
_entity.type
_entity.pdbx_description
1 polymer ?
#
loop_
_entity_poly.entity_id
_entity_poly.type
_entity_poly.pdbx_seq_one_letter_code
_entity_poly.pdbx_strand_id
1 'polypeptide(L)'
;MNAWNNGRNKRQKIYISCDSTNKNCQAGDIELLKYGNAKVDAGQPIYHYAVAFDTANREPLFYEQYPGSINDVSQLTCMIDKARGFGYRNLGFILDRGYFSRKNLSYMDQMGYGFLIMVKGMKNFIREIILENMGSFETKRSRYNDRFDVYGTTIERQLLDGEEQKRFIHIFYSDGRAYGEKQEIKQRGKRLKAYLNQCVGRECESFGPEIQKHFYLHYENDGRTLKLAEENTKAIEEELSLAGYFAIVSSDRMTAKEAIERYKSRNASEKLFRADQSYLGNRSMRVGSDAALSTKIFIQFLALILRCRIYTDLKDKCEAMGKRPNDMTVPAALKELEKIVMIRHLDGIYRLDHAITKTQKTILDSFGLTEANVRYQAQEIGKILQKTEEAR
;
A
#
# COMPACT_ATOMS: atom_id res chain seq x y z
N MET A 1 17.35 -5.73 -13.66
CA MET A 1 16.72 -6.34 -12.46
C MET A 1 17.50 -7.53 -11.90
N ASN A 2 17.98 -8.49 -12.71
CA ASN A 2 18.76 -9.65 -12.22
C ASN A 2 19.99 -9.23 -11.39
N ALA A 3 20.83 -8.34 -11.92
CA ALA A 3 22.00 -7.84 -11.19
C ALA A 3 21.64 -7.17 -9.85
N TRP A 4 20.57 -6.37 -9.84
CA TRP A 4 20.07 -5.71 -8.62
C TRP A 4 19.66 -6.71 -7.52
N ASN A 5 18.96 -7.79 -7.89
CA ASN A 5 18.47 -8.81 -6.95
C ASN A 5 19.54 -9.84 -6.56
N ASN A 6 20.60 -10.02 -7.35
CA ASN A 6 21.69 -10.95 -7.01
C ASN A 6 22.49 -10.52 -5.79
N GLY A 7 22.70 -9.21 -5.60
CA GLY A 7 23.42 -8.66 -4.44
C GLY A 7 22.60 -8.52 -3.16
N ARG A 8 21.31 -8.91 -3.16
CA ARG A 8 20.42 -8.75 -2.00
C ARG A 8 20.60 -9.89 -1.01
N ASN A 9 20.37 -9.62 0.27
CA ASN A 9 20.40 -10.65 1.30
C ASN A 9 19.22 -11.62 1.11
N LYS A 10 19.51 -12.89 0.85
CA LYS A 10 18.51 -13.97 0.68
C LYS A 10 18.49 -14.96 1.84
N ARG A 11 19.34 -14.75 2.87
CA ARG A 11 19.55 -15.69 3.97
C ARG A 11 18.51 -15.55 5.09
N GLN A 12 18.02 -14.33 5.33
CA GLN A 12 16.97 -14.07 6.30
C GLN A 12 15.59 -14.10 5.63
N LYS A 13 14.55 -14.40 6.41
CA LYS A 13 13.17 -14.34 5.90
C LYS A 13 12.84 -12.89 5.54
N ILE A 14 12.58 -12.63 4.26
CA ILE A 14 12.24 -11.30 3.77
C ILE A 14 10.72 -11.17 3.77
N TYR A 15 10.22 -10.07 4.34
CA TYR A 15 8.80 -9.72 4.26
C TYR A 15 8.56 -8.76 3.10
N ILE A 16 7.96 -9.27 2.02
CA ILE A 16 7.64 -8.50 0.82
C ILE A 16 6.22 -7.98 0.96
N SER A 17 6.06 -6.66 0.97
CA SER A 17 4.77 -6.07 0.69
C SER A 17 4.55 -5.92 -0.80
N CYS A 18 3.42 -6.45 -1.29
CA CYS A 18 2.96 -6.21 -2.66
C CYS A 18 1.78 -5.25 -2.62
N ASP A 19 1.94 -4.12 -3.29
CA ASP A 19 0.86 -3.18 -3.53
C ASP A 19 0.94 -2.76 -5.00
N SER A 20 -0.24 -2.59 -5.60
CA SER A 20 -0.39 -2.26 -7.02
C SER A 20 -1.11 -0.93 -7.15
N THR A 21 -0.73 -0.18 -8.17
CA THR A 21 -1.48 0.99 -8.60
C THR A 21 -1.75 0.92 -10.07
N ASN A 22 -2.88 1.47 -10.51
CA ASN A 22 -3.08 1.75 -11.92
C ASN A 22 -2.64 3.18 -12.25
N LYS A 23 -2.23 3.37 -13.50
CA LYS A 23 -1.84 4.66 -14.06
C LYS A 23 -2.60 4.87 -15.36
N ASN A 24 -3.23 6.05 -15.49
CA ASN A 24 -3.86 6.49 -16.73
C ASN A 24 -2.77 6.76 -17.79
N CYS A 25 -3.04 6.39 -19.05
CA CYS A 25 -2.15 6.69 -20.17
C CYS A 25 -2.98 7.15 -21.37
N GLN A 26 -2.63 8.29 -21.95
CA GLN A 26 -3.43 9.00 -22.96
C GLN A 26 -2.86 8.89 -24.39
N ALA A 27 -1.83 8.08 -24.65
CA ALA A 27 -1.14 8.13 -25.94
C ALA A 27 -0.68 6.75 -26.45
N GLY A 28 -0.80 6.57 -27.78
CA GLY A 28 -0.09 5.58 -28.59
C GLY A 28 -0.71 4.19 -28.70
N ASP A 29 -0.17 3.41 -29.66
CA ASP A 29 -0.35 1.95 -29.75
C ASP A 29 0.49 1.27 -28.66
N ILE A 30 -0.09 1.15 -27.47
CA ILE A 30 0.51 0.47 -26.32
C ILE A 30 -0.37 -0.72 -25.99
N GLU A 31 0.10 -1.94 -26.25
CA GLU A 31 -0.72 -3.16 -26.12
C GLU A 31 -1.20 -3.41 -24.67
N LEU A 32 -0.38 -2.97 -23.71
CA LEU A 32 -0.63 -3.12 -22.28
C LEU A 32 -1.81 -2.26 -21.78
N LEU A 33 -2.21 -1.22 -22.52
CA LEU A 33 -3.29 -0.33 -22.12
C LEU A 33 -4.65 -0.98 -22.35
N LYS A 34 -5.40 -1.17 -21.28
CA LYS A 34 -6.77 -1.68 -21.34
C LYS A 34 -7.68 -0.87 -20.43
N TYR A 35 -8.93 -0.72 -20.82
CA TYR A 35 -9.95 -0.18 -19.92
C TYR A 35 -10.15 -1.14 -18.74
N GLY A 36 -10.28 -0.57 -17.55
CA GLY A 36 -10.44 -1.30 -16.30
C GLY A 36 -10.82 -0.34 -15.18
N ASN A 37 -10.93 -0.86 -13.96
CA ASN A 37 -11.33 -0.05 -12.80
C ASN A 37 -10.18 0.86 -12.33
N ALA A 38 -10.11 2.06 -12.89
CA ALA A 38 -9.13 3.08 -12.52
C ALA A 38 -9.34 3.55 -11.07
N LYS A 39 -8.24 3.74 -10.32
CA LYS A 39 -8.30 4.32 -8.96
C LYS A 39 -8.69 5.81 -9.01
N VAL A 40 -8.30 6.49 -10.09
CA VAL A 40 -8.77 7.83 -10.46
C VAL A 40 -9.24 7.74 -11.89
N ASP A 41 -10.55 7.73 -12.09
CA ASP A 41 -11.14 7.60 -13.41
C ASP A 41 -11.00 8.92 -14.18
N ALA A 42 -10.18 8.87 -15.24
CA ALA A 42 -9.99 9.97 -16.18
C ALA A 42 -10.59 9.63 -17.57
N GLY A 43 -11.37 8.54 -17.69
CA GLY A 43 -11.87 8.03 -18.96
C GLY A 43 -10.78 7.50 -19.89
N GLN A 44 -9.62 7.13 -19.33
CA GLN A 44 -8.43 6.70 -20.07
C GLN A 44 -8.13 5.21 -19.81
N PRO A 45 -7.51 4.50 -20.76
CA PRO A 45 -7.06 3.15 -20.50
C PRO A 45 -5.91 3.17 -19.47
N ILE A 46 -5.82 2.09 -18.71
CA ILE A 46 -4.87 1.95 -17.61
C ILE A 46 -3.94 0.76 -17.83
N TYR A 47 -2.78 0.81 -17.19
CA TYR A 47 -1.99 -0.36 -16.88
C TYR A 47 -1.75 -0.40 -15.37
N HIS A 48 -1.52 -1.60 -14.84
CA HIS A 48 -1.15 -1.77 -13.45
C HIS A 48 0.36 -1.84 -13.30
N TYR A 49 0.83 -1.28 -12.19
CA TYR A 49 2.22 -1.28 -11.76
C TYR A 49 2.27 -1.73 -10.31
N ALA A 50 2.94 -2.85 -10.05
CA ALA A 50 3.10 -3.42 -8.72
C ALA A 50 4.57 -3.49 -8.33
N VAL A 51 4.88 -3.20 -7.08
CA VAL A 51 6.25 -3.20 -6.55
C VAL A 51 6.34 -4.18 -5.40
N ALA A 52 7.33 -5.06 -5.45
CA ALA A 52 7.75 -5.89 -4.33
C ALA A 52 8.73 -5.09 -3.48
N PHE A 53 8.33 -4.74 -2.26
CA PHE A 53 9.12 -3.95 -1.33
C PHE A 53 9.52 -4.78 -0.11
N ASP A 54 10.82 -4.83 0.19
CA ASP A 54 11.35 -5.43 1.39
C ASP A 54 11.08 -4.51 2.58
N THR A 55 10.16 -4.93 3.44
CA THR A 55 9.77 -4.15 4.62
C THR A 55 10.86 -4.11 5.70
N ALA A 56 11.73 -5.12 5.77
CA ALA A 56 12.81 -5.18 6.76
C ALA A 56 13.98 -4.27 6.36
N ASN A 57 14.42 -4.39 5.11
CA ASN A 57 15.53 -3.58 4.58
C ASN A 57 15.08 -2.22 4.03
N ARG A 58 13.77 -1.96 3.99
CA ARG A 58 13.12 -0.73 3.51
C ARG A 58 13.51 -0.36 2.08
N GLU A 59 13.58 -1.37 1.21
CA GLU A 59 14.03 -1.19 -0.18
C GLU A 59 13.13 -1.88 -1.22
N PRO A 60 12.95 -1.27 -2.41
CA PRO A 60 12.31 -1.94 -3.55
C PRO A 60 13.19 -3.08 -4.10
N LEU A 61 12.62 -4.26 -4.31
CA LEU A 61 13.33 -5.42 -4.84
C LEU A 61 13.11 -5.58 -6.35
N PHE A 62 11.86 -5.55 -6.79
CA PHE A 62 11.49 -5.64 -8.20
C PHE A 62 10.08 -5.10 -8.41
N TYR A 63 9.68 -4.99 -9.67
CA TYR A 63 8.34 -4.56 -10.06
C TYR A 63 7.73 -5.45 -11.13
N GLU A 64 6.43 -5.35 -11.31
CA GLU A 64 5.67 -5.91 -12.42
C GLU A 64 4.78 -4.85 -13.05
N GLN A 65 4.58 -4.99 -14.35
CA GLN A 65 3.60 -4.23 -15.11
C GLN A 65 2.71 -5.23 -15.86
N TYR A 66 1.41 -5.00 -15.83
CA TYR A 66 0.43 -5.90 -16.45
C TYR A 66 -0.78 -5.11 -16.97
N PRO A 67 -1.52 -5.67 -17.95
CA PRO A 67 -2.66 -4.99 -18.55
C PRO A 67 -3.72 -4.57 -17.55
N GLY A 68 -4.34 -3.41 -17.78
CA GLY A 68 -5.40 -2.85 -16.93
C GLY A 68 -6.60 -3.76 -16.68
N SER A 69 -6.87 -4.69 -17.61
CA SER A 69 -7.95 -5.68 -17.53
C SER A 69 -7.65 -6.83 -16.57
N ILE A 70 -6.39 -7.06 -16.21
CA ILE A 70 -6.01 -8.10 -15.25
C ILE A 70 -6.19 -7.56 -13.84
N ASN A 71 -6.91 -8.31 -13.01
CA ASN A 71 -7.07 -7.97 -11.59
C ASN A 71 -5.87 -8.41 -10.75
N ASP A 72 -5.61 -7.66 -9.67
CA ASP A 72 -4.48 -7.90 -8.76
C ASP A 72 -4.49 -9.31 -8.15
N VAL A 73 -5.69 -9.84 -7.84
CA VAL A 73 -5.86 -11.19 -7.27
C VAL A 73 -5.19 -12.23 -8.14
N SER A 74 -5.39 -12.15 -9.47
CA SER A 74 -4.87 -13.14 -10.42
C SER A 74 -3.37 -12.97 -10.64
N GLN A 75 -2.88 -11.72 -10.59
CA GLN A 75 -1.48 -11.41 -10.85
C GLN A 75 -0.53 -11.84 -9.73
N LEU A 76 -1.02 -12.03 -8.49
CA LEU A 76 -0.18 -12.42 -7.36
C LEU A 76 0.67 -13.67 -7.64
N THR A 77 0.13 -14.65 -8.37
CA THR A 77 0.85 -15.87 -8.73
C THR A 77 2.11 -15.57 -9.56
N CYS A 78 2.01 -14.69 -10.55
CA CYS A 78 3.15 -14.20 -11.34
C CYS A 78 4.20 -13.49 -10.48
N MET A 79 3.76 -12.64 -9.55
CA MET A 79 4.65 -11.93 -8.62
C MET A 79 5.44 -12.90 -7.72
N ILE A 80 4.77 -13.95 -7.25
CA ILE A 80 5.37 -15.02 -6.45
C ILE A 80 6.39 -15.81 -7.28
N ASP A 81 6.02 -16.23 -8.50
CA ASP A 81 6.93 -16.92 -9.42
C ASP A 81 8.14 -16.08 -9.76
N LYS A 82 7.97 -14.76 -9.94
CA LYS A 82 9.06 -13.83 -10.21
C LYS A 82 9.99 -13.68 -9.00
N ALA A 83 9.44 -13.59 -7.78
CA ALA A 83 10.23 -13.61 -6.56
C ALA A 83 11.07 -14.91 -6.48
N ARG A 84 10.45 -16.05 -6.81
CA ARG A 84 11.13 -17.34 -6.91
C ARG A 84 12.19 -17.33 -8.02
N GLY A 85 11.93 -16.74 -9.18
CA GLY A 85 12.90 -16.58 -10.27
C GLY A 85 14.16 -15.83 -9.84
N PHE A 86 14.02 -14.80 -9.00
CA PHE A 86 15.15 -14.05 -8.44
C PHE A 86 15.90 -14.78 -7.31
N GLY A 87 15.46 -15.98 -6.93
CA GLY A 87 16.11 -16.81 -5.91
C GLY A 87 15.64 -16.51 -4.48
N TYR A 88 14.57 -15.74 -4.29
CA TYR A 88 13.98 -15.55 -2.96
C TYR A 88 13.22 -16.82 -2.56
N ARG A 89 13.77 -17.61 -1.64
CA ARG A 89 13.21 -18.92 -1.24
C ARG A 89 12.53 -18.89 0.13
N ASN A 90 12.90 -17.96 1.01
CA ASN A 90 12.34 -17.82 2.35
C ASN A 90 11.65 -16.45 2.46
N LEU A 91 10.37 -16.39 2.09
CA LEU A 91 9.59 -15.15 2.03
C LEU A 91 8.35 -15.20 2.92
N GLY A 92 7.95 -14.03 3.40
CA GLY A 92 6.61 -13.74 3.88
C GLY A 92 5.96 -12.63 3.04
N PHE A 93 4.76 -12.83 2.51
CA PHE A 93 4.05 -11.79 1.77
C PHE A 93 3.10 -11.01 2.67
N ILE A 94 3.19 -9.68 2.67
CA ILE A 94 2.24 -8.79 3.34
C ILE A 94 1.30 -8.20 2.29
N LEU A 95 0.04 -8.61 2.32
CA LEU A 95 -0.90 -8.42 1.22
C LEU A 95 -2.19 -7.71 1.65
N ASP A 96 -2.72 -6.85 0.78
CA ASP A 96 -4.03 -6.24 0.99
C ASP A 96 -5.16 -7.27 0.94
N ARG A 97 -6.32 -6.84 1.44
CA ARG A 97 -7.61 -7.51 1.24
C ARG A 97 -7.93 -7.77 -0.23
N GLY A 98 -7.41 -6.94 -1.13
CA GLY A 98 -7.52 -7.13 -2.57
C GLY A 98 -7.04 -8.49 -3.04
N TYR A 99 -6.04 -9.10 -2.38
CA TYR A 99 -5.42 -10.36 -2.79
C TYR A 99 -6.03 -11.60 -2.14
N PHE A 100 -7.01 -11.43 -1.24
CA PHE A 100 -7.55 -12.52 -0.42
C PHE A 100 -8.44 -13.46 -1.23
N SER A 101 -7.91 -14.64 -1.58
CA SER A 101 -8.65 -15.70 -2.28
C SER A 101 -8.11 -17.09 -1.93
N ARG A 102 -8.97 -18.12 -1.94
CA ARG A 102 -8.57 -19.52 -1.69
C ARG A 102 -7.42 -19.94 -2.59
N LYS A 103 -7.52 -19.64 -3.90
CA LYS A 103 -6.48 -19.93 -4.89
C LYS A 103 -5.12 -19.34 -4.50
N ASN A 104 -5.09 -18.09 -4.05
CA ASN A 104 -3.85 -17.42 -3.67
C ASN A 104 -3.24 -17.99 -2.39
N LEU A 105 -4.07 -18.30 -1.38
CA LEU A 105 -3.59 -18.90 -0.14
C LEU A 105 -2.96 -20.27 -0.42
N SER A 106 -3.68 -21.15 -1.13
CA SER A 106 -3.18 -22.49 -1.49
C SER A 106 -1.92 -22.42 -2.34
N TYR A 107 -1.81 -21.46 -3.26
CA TYR A 107 -0.63 -21.29 -4.09
C TYR A 107 0.59 -20.82 -3.28
N MET A 108 0.42 -19.90 -2.33
CA MET A 108 1.51 -19.50 -1.42
C MET A 108 2.00 -20.69 -0.58
N ASP A 109 1.09 -21.55 -0.10
CA ASP A 109 1.47 -22.77 0.64
C ASP A 109 2.27 -23.74 -0.24
N GLN A 110 1.80 -24.00 -1.46
CA GLN A 110 2.48 -24.87 -2.43
C GLN A 110 3.90 -24.38 -2.73
N MET A 111 4.09 -23.06 -2.75
CA MET A 111 5.40 -22.44 -2.97
C MET A 111 6.25 -22.36 -1.70
N GLY A 112 5.70 -22.69 -0.53
CA GLY A 112 6.39 -22.63 0.77
C GLY A 112 6.58 -21.21 1.29
N TYR A 113 5.75 -20.25 0.86
CA TYR A 113 5.85 -18.86 1.28
C TYR A 113 4.83 -18.54 2.38
N GLY A 114 5.31 -17.86 3.41
CA GLY A 114 4.43 -17.35 4.46
C GLY A 114 3.62 -16.16 3.96
N PHE A 115 2.51 -15.85 4.63
CA PHE A 115 1.72 -14.68 4.31
C PHE A 115 1.09 -14.04 5.54
N LEU A 116 0.77 -12.75 5.38
CA LEU A 116 0.01 -11.91 6.29
C LEU A 116 -0.93 -11.05 5.45
N ILE A 117 -2.21 -11.41 5.43
CA ILE A 117 -3.18 -10.86 4.48
C ILE A 117 -4.42 -10.35 5.21
N MET A 118 -4.84 -9.13 4.90
CA MET A 118 -6.11 -8.60 5.42
C MET A 118 -7.29 -9.33 4.76
N VAL A 119 -8.36 -9.60 5.49
CA VAL A 119 -9.54 -10.26 4.91
C VAL A 119 -10.41 -9.27 4.14
N LYS A 120 -10.86 -9.67 2.94
CA LYS A 120 -11.79 -8.89 2.12
C LYS A 120 -13.22 -8.99 2.63
N GLY A 121 -13.68 -7.91 3.24
CA GLY A 121 -15.01 -7.83 3.81
C GLY A 121 -15.20 -8.84 4.94
N MET A 122 -16.37 -8.81 5.56
CA MET A 122 -16.71 -9.72 6.64
C MET A 122 -17.42 -10.95 6.09
N LYS A 123 -16.62 -11.79 5.41
CA LYS A 123 -17.07 -13.11 4.94
C LYS A 123 -17.71 -13.87 6.11
N ASN A 124 -18.71 -14.70 5.83
CA ASN A 124 -19.51 -15.38 6.87
C ASN A 124 -18.64 -16.08 7.92
N PHE A 125 -17.60 -16.81 7.52
CA PHE A 125 -16.71 -17.47 8.46
C PHE A 125 -15.94 -16.48 9.38
N ILE A 126 -15.45 -15.33 8.87
CA ILE A 126 -14.83 -14.31 9.74
C ILE A 126 -15.88 -13.69 10.65
N ARG A 127 -17.10 -13.48 10.15
CA ARG A 127 -18.21 -12.96 10.94
C ARG A 127 -18.49 -13.85 12.15
N GLU A 128 -18.64 -15.14 11.92
CA GLU A 128 -18.88 -16.14 12.97
C GLU A 128 -17.76 -16.10 14.02
N ILE A 129 -16.50 -16.10 13.58
CA ILE A 129 -15.35 -16.02 14.49
C ILE A 129 -15.35 -14.69 15.29
N ILE A 130 -15.71 -13.56 14.67
CA ILE A 130 -15.85 -12.28 15.38
C ILE A 130 -16.96 -12.37 16.42
N LEU A 131 -18.14 -12.85 16.05
CA LEU A 131 -19.29 -12.97 16.95
C LEU A 131 -18.99 -13.89 18.14
N GLU A 132 -18.32 -15.03 17.91
CA GLU A 132 -17.88 -15.96 18.96
C GLU A 132 -16.92 -15.31 19.98
N ASN A 133 -16.15 -14.30 19.55
CA ASN A 133 -15.12 -13.66 20.38
C ASN A 133 -15.51 -12.25 20.83
N MET A 134 -16.70 -11.79 20.45
CA MET A 134 -17.20 -10.46 20.77
C MET A 134 -17.37 -10.30 22.28
N GLY A 135 -16.87 -9.19 22.82
CA GLY A 135 -16.89 -8.88 24.25
C GLY A 135 -15.73 -9.51 25.04
N SER A 136 -14.87 -10.31 24.40
CA SER A 136 -13.78 -11.02 25.08
C SER A 136 -12.45 -10.25 25.14
N PHE A 137 -12.24 -9.20 24.32
CA PHE A 137 -10.92 -8.57 24.18
C PHE A 137 -10.92 -7.03 24.02
N GLU A 138 -12.06 -6.45 23.69
CA GLU A 138 -12.26 -5.07 23.22
C GLU A 138 -12.07 -4.02 24.33
N THR A 139 -12.07 -4.44 25.59
CA THR A 139 -11.85 -3.59 26.76
C THR A 139 -10.62 -4.00 27.57
N LYS A 140 -9.91 -5.05 27.13
CA LYS A 140 -8.75 -5.58 27.85
C LYS A 140 -7.51 -4.78 27.51
N ARG A 141 -6.98 -4.04 28.48
CA ARG A 141 -5.74 -3.23 28.29
C ARG A 141 -4.55 -4.05 27.80
N SER A 142 -4.44 -5.32 28.21
CA SER A 142 -3.41 -6.25 27.74
C SER A 142 -3.55 -6.65 26.27
N ARG A 143 -4.72 -6.41 25.67
CA ARG A 143 -5.02 -6.66 24.25
C ARG A 143 -4.98 -5.38 23.40
N TYR A 144 -4.77 -4.22 24.03
CA TYR A 144 -4.72 -2.93 23.35
C TYR A 144 -3.32 -2.65 22.77
N ASN A 145 -3.29 -2.14 21.54
CA ASN A 145 -2.10 -1.66 20.86
C ASN A 145 -2.12 -0.13 20.80
N ASP A 146 -1.32 0.51 21.65
CA ASP A 146 -1.21 1.97 21.75
C ASP A 146 -0.81 2.66 20.45
N ARG A 147 0.02 2.01 19.63
CA ARG A 147 0.56 2.61 18.41
C ARG A 147 -0.49 2.76 17.30
N PHE A 148 -1.45 1.85 17.26
CA PHE A 148 -2.46 1.81 16.21
C PHE A 148 -3.88 2.04 16.70
N ASP A 149 -4.07 2.24 18.01
CA ASP A 149 -5.36 2.49 18.63
C ASP A 149 -6.40 1.40 18.30
N VAL A 150 -5.99 0.15 18.56
CA VAL A 150 -6.81 -1.05 18.31
C VAL A 150 -6.65 -2.08 19.42
N TYR A 151 -7.72 -2.79 19.73
CA TYR A 151 -7.68 -4.03 20.50
C TYR A 151 -7.48 -5.21 19.56
N GLY A 152 -6.76 -6.25 19.97
CA GLY A 152 -6.52 -7.41 19.14
C GLY A 152 -6.43 -8.73 19.89
N THR A 153 -6.96 -9.79 19.28
CA THR A 153 -6.82 -11.18 19.73
C THR A 153 -6.45 -12.09 18.56
N THR A 154 -5.99 -13.31 18.86
CA THR A 154 -5.58 -14.29 17.84
C THR A 154 -6.21 -15.63 18.12
N ILE A 155 -6.78 -16.21 17.08
CA ILE A 155 -7.48 -17.48 17.10
C ILE A 155 -6.81 -18.38 16.07
N GLU A 156 -6.57 -19.62 16.44
CA GLU A 156 -6.01 -20.62 15.53
C GLU A 156 -7.16 -21.52 15.04
N ARG A 157 -7.44 -21.49 13.74
CA ARG A 157 -8.54 -22.25 13.13
C ARG A 157 -8.19 -22.64 11.69
N GLN A 158 -8.83 -23.70 11.19
CA GLN A 158 -8.85 -23.94 9.75
C GLN A 158 -9.68 -22.85 9.08
N LEU A 159 -9.14 -22.24 8.02
CA LEU A 159 -9.77 -21.09 7.38
C LEU A 159 -10.84 -21.52 6.38
N LEU A 160 -10.65 -22.67 5.75
CA LEU A 160 -11.51 -23.20 4.70
C LEU A 160 -11.66 -24.71 4.87
N ASP A 161 -12.84 -25.22 4.53
CA ASP A 161 -13.11 -26.66 4.57
C ASP A 161 -12.17 -27.41 3.62
N GLY A 162 -11.51 -28.43 4.16
CA GLY A 162 -10.51 -29.23 3.47
C GLY A 162 -9.09 -28.64 3.46
N GLU A 163 -8.81 -27.56 4.20
CA GLU A 163 -7.42 -27.17 4.46
C GLU A 163 -6.82 -28.04 5.58
N GLU A 164 -5.68 -28.67 5.31
CA GLU A 164 -4.92 -29.41 6.33
C GLU A 164 -4.25 -28.47 7.34
N GLN A 165 -3.89 -27.26 6.91
CA GLN A 165 -3.12 -26.31 7.70
C GLN A 165 -4.02 -25.38 8.51
N LYS A 166 -3.75 -25.25 9.80
CA LYS A 166 -4.36 -24.23 10.64
C LYS A 166 -3.78 -22.86 10.30
N ARG A 167 -4.62 -21.82 10.37
CA ARG A 167 -4.24 -20.42 10.18
C ARG A 167 -4.40 -19.66 11.47
N PHE A 168 -3.65 -18.58 11.60
CA PHE A 168 -3.79 -17.63 12.70
C PHE A 168 -4.64 -16.45 12.22
N ILE A 169 -5.82 -16.35 12.80
CA ILE A 169 -6.81 -15.31 12.50
C ILE A 169 -6.69 -14.26 13.61
N HIS A 170 -6.17 -13.10 13.23
CA HIS A 170 -6.00 -11.97 14.12
C HIS A 170 -7.21 -11.05 13.98
N ILE A 171 -8.06 -11.00 15.00
CA ILE A 171 -9.23 -10.12 15.04
C ILE A 171 -8.83 -8.85 15.74
N PHE A 172 -9.28 -7.73 15.18
CA PHE A 172 -9.07 -6.41 15.73
C PHE A 172 -10.38 -5.66 15.87
N TYR A 173 -10.44 -4.77 16.86
CA TYR A 173 -11.52 -3.83 17.07
C TYR A 173 -10.94 -2.42 17.28
N SER A 174 -11.58 -1.41 16.68
CA SER A 174 -11.18 0.00 16.79
C SER A 174 -12.40 0.86 17.05
N ASP A 175 -12.41 1.61 18.16
CA ASP A 175 -13.52 2.47 18.54
C ASP A 175 -13.76 3.60 17.54
N GLY A 176 -12.69 4.27 17.11
CA GLY A 176 -12.77 5.34 16.11
C GLY A 176 -13.37 4.84 14.79
N ARG A 177 -12.97 3.64 14.36
CA ARG A 177 -13.52 3.01 13.16
C ARG A 177 -14.97 2.57 13.36
N ALA A 178 -15.29 1.99 14.52
CA ALA A 178 -16.65 1.56 14.86
C ALA A 178 -17.62 2.75 14.81
N TYR A 179 -17.22 3.89 15.36
CA TYR A 179 -18.02 5.11 15.31
C TYR A 179 -18.28 5.54 13.85
N GLY A 180 -17.24 5.63 13.03
CA GLY A 180 -17.37 6.02 11.62
C GLY A 180 -18.28 5.07 10.82
N GLU A 181 -18.02 3.77 10.88
CA GLU A 181 -18.81 2.76 10.18
C GLU A 181 -20.28 2.74 10.65
N LYS A 182 -20.54 2.88 11.96
CA LYS A 182 -21.91 2.99 12.49
C LYS A 182 -22.65 4.21 11.92
N GLN A 183 -21.97 5.35 11.77
CA GLN A 183 -22.58 6.54 11.16
C GLN A 183 -22.91 6.31 9.67
N GLU A 184 -21.99 5.68 8.94
CA GLU A 184 -22.23 5.34 7.53
C GLU A 184 -23.42 4.40 7.36
N ILE A 185 -23.52 3.34 8.18
CA ILE A 185 -24.64 2.39 8.17
C ILE A 185 -25.96 3.11 8.44
N LYS A 186 -26.02 3.94 9.50
CA LYS A 186 -27.23 4.72 9.85
C LYS A 186 -27.64 5.68 8.74
N GLN A 187 -26.68 6.40 8.15
CA GLN A 187 -26.96 7.31 7.04
C GLN A 187 -27.39 6.57 5.77
N ARG A 188 -26.82 5.39 5.49
CA ARG A 188 -27.26 4.53 4.38
C ARG A 188 -28.70 4.05 4.60
N GLY A 189 -29.01 3.52 5.79
CA GLY A 189 -30.36 3.10 6.17
C GLY A 189 -31.38 4.22 6.00
N LYS A 190 -31.09 5.44 6.49
CA LYS A 190 -31.95 6.61 6.31
C LYS A 190 -32.20 6.95 4.83
N ARG A 191 -31.16 6.91 3.99
CA ARG A 191 -31.26 7.16 2.54
C ARG A 191 -32.12 6.11 1.84
N LEU A 192 -31.87 4.82 2.11
CA LEU A 192 -32.64 3.72 1.52
C LEU A 192 -34.10 3.77 1.95
N LYS A 193 -34.38 4.02 3.23
CA LYS A 193 -35.75 4.16 3.75
C LYS A 193 -36.50 5.32 3.09
N ALA A 194 -35.85 6.48 2.95
CA ALA A 194 -36.44 7.63 2.27
C ALA A 194 -36.75 7.33 0.79
N TYR A 195 -35.84 6.64 0.09
CA TYR A 195 -36.05 6.19 -1.28
C TYR A 195 -37.23 5.22 -1.38
N LEU A 196 -37.27 4.19 -0.54
CA LEU A 196 -38.36 3.20 -0.54
C LEU A 196 -39.71 3.83 -0.24
N ASN A 197 -39.77 4.80 0.69
CA ASN A 197 -41.01 5.54 0.97
C ASN A 197 -41.52 6.34 -0.24
N GLN A 198 -40.64 6.79 -1.14
CA GLN A 198 -41.05 7.45 -2.40
C GLN A 198 -41.58 6.46 -3.43
N CYS A 199 -41.20 5.18 -3.33
CA CYS A 199 -41.64 4.10 -4.19
C CYS A 199 -42.96 3.45 -3.73
N VAL A 200 -43.35 3.62 -2.47
CA VAL A 200 -44.63 3.10 -1.94
C VAL A 200 -45.80 3.63 -2.77
N GLY A 201 -46.69 2.73 -3.19
CA GLY A 201 -47.84 3.02 -4.05
C GLY A 201 -47.52 3.17 -5.54
N ARG A 202 -46.28 2.87 -5.97
CA ARG A 202 -45.88 2.87 -7.38
C ARG A 202 -45.51 1.47 -7.84
N GLU A 203 -45.77 1.16 -9.10
CA GLU A 203 -45.18 0.00 -9.76
C GLU A 203 -43.66 0.17 -9.78
N CYS A 204 -42.95 -0.83 -9.28
CA CYS A 204 -41.49 -0.82 -9.19
C CYS A 204 -40.91 -2.06 -9.87
N GLU A 205 -39.78 -1.89 -10.55
CA GLU A 205 -38.93 -3.02 -10.92
C GLU A 205 -38.36 -3.68 -9.67
N SER A 206 -37.87 -4.92 -9.81
CA SER A 206 -37.26 -5.65 -8.70
C SER A 206 -36.10 -4.87 -8.10
N PHE A 207 -36.17 -4.56 -6.81
CA PHE A 207 -35.07 -3.91 -6.10
C PHE A 207 -33.86 -4.82 -6.01
N GLY A 208 -32.67 -4.22 -6.06
CA GLY A 208 -31.41 -4.95 -6.00
C GLY A 208 -31.19 -5.67 -4.65
N PRO A 209 -30.24 -6.63 -4.61
CA PRO A 209 -29.98 -7.48 -3.44
C PRO A 209 -29.56 -6.69 -2.18
N GLU A 210 -28.99 -5.50 -2.34
CA GLU A 210 -28.63 -4.63 -1.21
C GLU A 210 -29.88 -4.13 -0.46
N ILE A 211 -30.94 -3.74 -1.18
CA ILE A 211 -32.20 -3.32 -0.55
C ILE A 211 -32.88 -4.50 0.12
N GLN A 212 -32.97 -5.63 -0.59
CA GLN A 212 -33.59 -6.86 -0.08
C GLN A 212 -32.90 -7.41 1.18
N LYS A 213 -31.60 -7.15 1.35
CA LYS A 213 -30.89 -7.51 2.59
C LYS A 213 -31.37 -6.70 3.80
N HIS A 214 -31.62 -5.40 3.61
CA HIS A 214 -31.92 -4.46 4.69
C HIS A 214 -33.41 -4.18 4.89
N PHE A 215 -34.25 -4.58 3.94
CA PHE A 215 -35.69 -4.34 3.99
C PHE A 215 -36.45 -5.56 3.50
N TYR A 216 -37.51 -5.92 4.23
CA TYR A 216 -38.54 -6.81 3.75
C TYR A 216 -39.52 -6.00 2.90
N LEU A 217 -39.65 -6.38 1.63
CA LEU A 217 -40.46 -5.67 0.65
C LEU A 217 -41.78 -6.41 0.47
N HIS A 218 -42.88 -5.72 0.77
CA HIS A 218 -44.22 -6.23 0.61
C HIS A 218 -44.87 -5.57 -0.60
N TYR A 219 -45.41 -6.37 -1.50
CA TYR A 219 -46.09 -5.92 -2.72
C TYR A 219 -47.60 -6.09 -2.60
N GLU A 220 -48.36 -5.33 -3.37
CA GLU A 220 -49.80 -5.56 -3.54
C GLU A 220 -50.08 -6.84 -4.34
N ASN A 221 -51.36 -7.20 -4.49
CA ASN A 221 -51.80 -8.41 -5.19
C ASN A 221 -51.36 -8.49 -6.66
N ASP A 222 -50.97 -7.37 -7.26
CA ASP A 222 -50.41 -7.30 -8.62
C ASP A 222 -48.94 -7.79 -8.70
N GLY A 223 -48.29 -7.99 -7.55
CA GLY A 223 -46.89 -8.40 -7.46
C GLY A 223 -45.88 -7.37 -7.93
N ARG A 224 -46.30 -6.12 -8.21
CA ARG A 224 -45.46 -5.06 -8.81
C ARG A 224 -45.50 -3.75 -8.05
N THR A 225 -46.64 -3.42 -7.46
CA THR A 225 -46.80 -2.19 -6.69
C THR A 225 -46.24 -2.39 -5.28
N LEU A 226 -45.26 -1.58 -4.89
CA LEU A 226 -44.69 -1.66 -3.55
C LEU A 226 -45.70 -1.14 -2.52
N LYS A 227 -46.15 -2.01 -1.62
CA LYS A 227 -47.09 -1.67 -0.55
C LYS A 227 -46.38 -1.10 0.68
N LEU A 228 -45.33 -1.78 1.11
CA LEU A 228 -44.60 -1.44 2.32
C LEU A 228 -43.16 -1.94 2.21
N ALA A 229 -42.23 -1.13 2.71
CA ALA A 229 -40.87 -1.56 2.99
C ALA A 229 -40.65 -1.57 4.51
N GLU A 230 -40.58 -2.77 5.09
CA GLU A 230 -40.27 -2.95 6.51
C GLU A 230 -38.75 -3.09 6.68
N GLU A 231 -38.19 -2.38 7.65
CA GLU A 231 -36.76 -2.41 7.92
C GLU A 231 -36.37 -3.74 8.58
N ASN A 232 -35.41 -4.46 8.00
CA ASN A 232 -34.86 -5.68 8.58
C ASN A 232 -33.90 -5.32 9.72
N THR A 233 -34.48 -5.03 10.89
CA THR A 233 -33.76 -4.58 12.08
C THR A 233 -32.64 -5.52 12.47
N LYS A 234 -32.87 -6.84 12.41
CA LYS A 234 -31.85 -7.86 12.71
C LYS A 234 -30.60 -7.72 11.84
N ALA A 235 -30.77 -7.61 10.52
CA ALA A 235 -29.63 -7.47 9.61
C ALA A 235 -28.85 -6.16 9.84
N ILE A 236 -29.56 -5.08 10.21
CA ILE A 236 -28.94 -3.79 10.52
C ILE A 236 -28.21 -3.82 11.86
N GLU A 237 -28.82 -4.40 12.90
CA GLU A 237 -28.22 -4.57 14.23
C GLU A 237 -26.96 -5.45 14.17
N GLU A 238 -26.99 -6.52 13.39
CA GLU A 238 -25.80 -7.33 13.11
C GLU A 238 -24.70 -6.53 12.40
N GLU A 239 -25.03 -5.71 11.39
CA GLU A 239 -24.02 -4.88 10.72
C GLU A 239 -23.44 -3.81 11.66
N LEU A 240 -24.28 -3.23 12.53
CA LEU A 240 -23.86 -2.27 13.55
C LEU A 240 -23.00 -2.90 14.65
N SER A 241 -23.28 -4.14 15.06
CA SER A 241 -22.51 -4.83 16.11
C SER A 241 -21.09 -5.18 15.64
N LEU A 242 -20.95 -5.41 14.34
CA LEU A 242 -19.68 -5.76 13.70
C LEU A 242 -18.88 -4.54 13.22
N ALA A 243 -19.40 -3.33 13.37
CA ALA A 243 -18.69 -2.11 13.04
C ALA A 243 -17.43 -1.95 13.88
N GLY A 244 -16.33 -1.56 13.24
CA GLY A 244 -15.00 -1.40 13.84
C GLY A 244 -14.16 -2.67 13.84
N TYR A 245 -14.75 -3.83 13.55
CA TYR A 245 -14.01 -5.08 13.46
C TYR A 245 -13.31 -5.26 12.12
N PHE A 246 -12.14 -5.88 12.16
CA PHE A 246 -11.45 -6.37 10.97
C PHE A 246 -10.53 -7.53 11.32
N ALA A 247 -10.17 -8.33 10.32
CA ALA A 247 -9.32 -9.48 10.50
C ALA A 247 -8.11 -9.47 9.56
N ILE A 248 -7.00 -9.96 10.06
CA ILE A 248 -5.80 -10.29 9.31
C ILE A 248 -5.54 -11.78 9.51
N VAL A 249 -5.24 -12.51 8.43
CA VAL A 249 -4.90 -13.92 8.48
C VAL A 249 -3.41 -14.07 8.22
N SER A 250 -2.74 -14.90 9.01
CA SER A 250 -1.36 -15.30 8.75
C SER A 250 -1.18 -16.81 8.69
N SER A 251 -0.18 -17.23 7.93
CA SER A 251 0.28 -18.61 7.86
C SER A 251 1.24 -18.96 9.01
N ASP A 252 2.04 -17.99 9.45
CA ASP A 252 3.03 -18.18 10.51
C ASP A 252 2.41 -17.86 11.87
N ARG A 253 2.80 -18.61 12.91
CA ARG A 253 2.38 -18.30 14.28
C ARG A 253 2.90 -16.93 14.71
N MET A 254 1.97 -16.04 15.06
CA MET A 254 2.27 -14.74 15.67
C MET A 254 1.08 -14.23 16.50
N THR A 255 1.33 -13.26 17.36
CA THR A 255 0.31 -12.56 18.14
C THR A 255 -0.40 -11.49 17.31
N ALA A 256 -1.59 -11.06 17.73
CA ALA A 256 -2.31 -9.96 17.08
C ALA A 256 -1.48 -8.66 17.05
N LYS A 257 -0.68 -8.41 18.10
CA LYS A 257 0.23 -7.26 18.18
C LYS A 257 1.30 -7.33 17.09
N GLU A 258 1.99 -8.45 16.95
CA GLU A 258 2.99 -8.64 15.91
C GLU A 258 2.37 -8.57 14.51
N ALA A 259 1.18 -9.16 14.33
CA ALA A 259 0.46 -9.14 13.07
C ALA A 259 0.11 -7.71 12.63
N ILE A 260 -0.45 -6.87 13.52
CA ILE A 260 -0.80 -5.50 13.14
C ILE A 260 0.44 -4.64 12.91
N GLU A 261 1.49 -4.79 13.71
CA GLU A 261 2.76 -4.08 13.54
C GLU A 261 3.43 -4.41 12.21
N ARG A 262 3.49 -5.70 11.87
CA ARG A 262 4.02 -6.16 10.58
C ARG A 262 3.13 -5.71 9.43
N TYR A 263 1.82 -5.87 9.54
CA TYR A 263 0.90 -5.45 8.47
C TYR A 263 0.99 -3.95 8.19
N LYS A 264 1.02 -3.12 9.24
CA LYS A 264 1.14 -1.66 9.11
C LYS A 264 2.52 -1.19 8.67
N SER A 265 3.56 -2.03 8.74
CA SER A 265 4.87 -1.73 8.14
C SER A 265 4.80 -1.54 6.63
N ARG A 266 3.80 -2.15 5.97
CA ARG A 266 3.46 -1.92 4.55
C ARG A 266 3.19 -0.45 4.22
N ASN A 267 2.76 0.39 5.18
CA ASN A 267 2.52 1.81 4.90
C ASN A 267 3.76 2.54 4.31
N ALA A 268 4.96 1.97 4.44
CA ALA A 268 6.14 2.43 3.72
C ALA A 268 5.97 2.33 2.19
N SER A 269 5.44 1.21 1.67
CA SER A 269 5.16 1.02 0.24
C SER A 269 4.06 1.97 -0.24
N GLU A 270 2.99 2.18 0.53
CA GLU A 270 1.92 3.13 0.16
C GLU A 270 2.42 4.58 0.07
N LYS A 271 3.27 5.01 1.03
CA LYS A 271 3.92 6.33 0.97
C LYS A 271 4.85 6.44 -0.24
N LEU A 272 5.48 5.34 -0.61
CA LEU A 272 6.39 5.21 -1.74
C LEU A 272 5.63 5.28 -3.08
N PHE A 273 4.45 4.66 -3.21
CA PHE A 273 3.57 4.83 -4.37
C PHE A 273 2.98 6.23 -4.47
N ARG A 274 2.52 6.82 -3.35
CA ARG A 274 2.09 8.23 -3.36
C ARG A 274 3.20 9.14 -3.81
N ALA A 275 4.43 8.88 -3.38
CA ALA A 275 5.57 9.69 -3.76
C ALA A 275 5.94 9.54 -5.25
N ASP A 276 5.81 8.34 -5.82
CA ASP A 276 5.95 8.12 -7.26
C ASP A 276 4.90 8.91 -8.05
N GLN A 277 3.64 8.86 -7.65
CA GLN A 277 2.57 9.57 -8.36
C GLN A 277 2.66 11.09 -8.24
N SER A 278 2.96 11.63 -7.05
CA SER A 278 2.96 13.08 -6.83
C SER A 278 4.28 13.75 -7.21
N TYR A 279 5.42 13.27 -6.70
CA TYR A 279 6.70 13.98 -6.81
C TYR A 279 7.46 13.63 -8.08
N LEU A 280 7.35 12.40 -8.58
CA LEU A 280 7.99 12.01 -9.84
C LEU A 280 7.11 12.37 -11.06
N GLY A 281 5.99 13.07 -10.87
CA GLY A 281 5.13 13.56 -11.94
C GLY A 281 4.38 12.46 -12.70
N ASN A 282 4.16 11.29 -12.07
CA ASN A 282 3.70 10.07 -12.76
C ASN A 282 2.20 9.79 -12.59
N ARG A 283 1.36 10.82 -12.40
CA ARG A 283 -0.10 10.65 -12.35
C ARG A 283 -0.68 10.11 -13.66
N SER A 284 -0.12 10.53 -14.79
CA SER A 284 -0.46 10.02 -16.12
C SER A 284 0.81 9.78 -16.93
N MET A 285 0.89 8.66 -17.62
CA MET A 285 1.96 8.40 -18.57
C MET A 285 1.61 9.07 -19.91
N ARG A 286 2.56 9.81 -20.47
CA ARG A 286 2.45 10.50 -21.76
C ARG A 286 3.54 9.96 -22.68
N VAL A 287 3.43 8.69 -23.03
CA VAL A 287 4.39 7.96 -23.88
C VAL A 287 3.62 7.30 -25.01
N GLY A 288 4.23 7.19 -26.19
CA GLY A 288 3.53 6.72 -27.41
C GLY A 288 3.87 5.30 -27.86
N SER A 289 4.68 4.56 -27.11
CA SER A 289 5.09 3.19 -27.45
C SER A 289 5.38 2.34 -26.21
N ASP A 290 5.27 1.02 -26.34
CA ASP A 290 5.59 0.05 -25.28
C ASP A 290 7.05 0.17 -24.80
N ALA A 291 7.98 0.40 -25.72
CA ALA A 291 9.40 0.58 -25.39
C ALA A 291 9.65 1.83 -24.53
N ALA A 292 9.01 2.96 -24.88
CA ALA A 292 9.10 4.19 -24.10
C ALA A 292 8.45 4.03 -22.72
N LEU A 293 7.31 3.33 -22.65
CA LEU A 293 6.64 3.00 -21.39
C LEU A 293 7.53 2.18 -20.47
N SER A 294 8.06 1.06 -20.98
CA SER A 294 8.97 0.17 -20.25
C SER A 294 10.22 0.90 -19.74
N THR A 295 10.85 1.71 -20.61
CA THR A 295 12.03 2.51 -20.24
C THR A 295 11.72 3.50 -19.13
N LYS A 296 10.59 4.21 -19.24
CA LYS A 296 10.18 5.18 -18.22
C LYS A 296 9.89 4.49 -16.88
N ILE A 297 9.21 3.35 -16.88
CA ILE A 297 8.94 2.55 -15.67
C ILE A 297 10.26 2.06 -15.05
N PHE A 298 11.22 1.64 -15.86
CA PHE A 298 12.53 1.23 -15.37
C PHE A 298 13.28 2.38 -14.68
N ILE A 299 13.34 3.57 -15.30
CA ILE A 299 13.93 4.76 -14.70
C ILE A 299 13.19 5.15 -13.41
N GLN A 300 11.85 5.05 -13.40
CA GLN A 300 11.04 5.27 -12.20
C GLN A 300 11.45 4.34 -11.07
N PHE A 301 11.64 3.05 -11.35
CA PHE A 301 12.08 2.09 -10.34
C PHE A 301 13.47 2.43 -9.77
N LEU A 302 14.41 2.89 -10.60
CA LEU A 302 15.72 3.36 -10.13
C LEU A 302 15.61 4.61 -9.25
N ALA A 303 14.82 5.61 -9.68
CA ALA A 303 14.56 6.81 -8.90
C ALA A 303 13.89 6.47 -7.55
N LEU A 304 13.02 5.46 -7.55
CA LEU A 304 12.34 4.95 -6.36
C LEU A 304 13.33 4.36 -5.36
N ILE A 305 14.26 3.53 -5.81
CA ILE A 305 15.33 2.96 -4.98
C ILE A 305 16.12 4.08 -4.30
N LEU A 306 16.61 5.05 -5.07
CA LEU A 306 17.39 6.18 -4.54
C LEU A 306 16.59 6.99 -3.53
N ARG A 307 15.33 7.31 -3.86
CA ARG A 307 14.44 8.04 -2.98
C ARG A 307 14.16 7.29 -1.67
N CYS A 308 13.97 5.96 -1.73
CA CYS A 308 13.76 5.13 -0.55
C CYS A 308 14.98 5.15 0.37
N ARG A 309 16.18 5.12 -0.22
CA ARG A 309 17.42 5.21 0.54
C ARG A 309 17.52 6.55 1.27
N ILE A 310 17.33 7.65 0.55
CA ILE A 310 17.34 9.01 1.13
C ILE A 310 16.30 9.12 2.25
N TYR A 311 15.07 8.66 2.01
CA TYR A 311 14.01 8.69 3.01
C TYR A 311 14.37 7.92 4.28
N THR A 312 14.93 6.72 4.11
CA THR A 312 15.30 5.82 5.20
C THR A 312 16.38 6.45 6.07
N ASP A 313 17.45 6.94 5.44
CA ASP A 313 18.60 7.55 6.12
C ASP A 313 18.18 8.82 6.88
N LEU A 314 17.36 9.70 6.27
CA LEU A 314 16.82 10.89 6.94
C LEU A 314 15.89 10.52 8.12
N LYS A 315 15.09 9.47 7.96
CA LYS A 315 14.15 9.03 8.99
C LYS A 315 14.90 8.47 10.20
N ASP A 316 15.89 7.63 9.98
CA ASP A 316 16.73 7.06 11.04
C ASP A 316 17.44 8.18 11.81
N LYS A 317 17.94 9.19 11.10
CA LYS A 317 18.53 10.37 11.73
C LYS A 317 17.51 11.14 12.59
N CYS A 318 16.28 11.32 12.12
CA CYS A 318 15.23 11.96 12.92
C CYS A 318 14.90 11.17 14.18
N GLU A 319 14.79 9.84 14.07
CA GLU A 319 14.54 8.95 15.20
C GLU A 319 15.67 9.05 16.23
N ALA A 320 16.93 9.02 15.79
CA ALA A 320 18.10 9.20 16.66
C ALA A 320 18.16 10.58 17.34
N MET A 321 17.69 11.63 16.66
CA MET A 321 17.64 12.99 17.23
C MET A 321 16.44 13.22 18.16
N GLY A 322 15.45 12.32 18.20
CA GLY A 322 14.19 12.50 18.93
C GLY A 322 13.34 13.67 18.43
N LYS A 323 13.62 14.21 17.24
CA LYS A 323 12.91 15.35 16.64
C LYS A 323 12.85 15.21 15.13
N ARG A 324 11.84 15.82 14.53
CA ARG A 324 11.60 15.78 13.09
C ARG A 324 11.55 17.20 12.49
N PRO A 325 12.72 17.80 12.17
CA PRO A 325 12.79 19.07 11.49
C PRO A 325 12.10 19.02 10.11
N ASN A 326 11.57 20.16 9.66
CA ASN A 326 10.90 20.26 8.36
C ASN A 326 11.83 19.95 7.18
N ASP A 327 13.12 20.25 7.32
CA ASP A 327 14.15 20.03 6.30
C ASP A 327 14.55 18.55 6.15
N MET A 328 14.07 17.67 7.03
CA MET A 328 14.37 16.22 7.01
C MET A 328 13.34 15.40 6.22
N THR A 329 12.56 16.07 5.36
CA THR A 329 11.77 15.40 4.32
C THR A 329 12.60 15.31 3.05
N VAL A 330 12.45 14.24 2.25
CA VAL A 330 13.26 14.07 1.02
C VAL A 330 13.26 15.33 0.12
N PRO A 331 12.11 15.96 -0.19
CA PRO A 331 12.12 17.15 -1.04
C PRO A 331 12.83 18.34 -0.39
N ALA A 332 12.62 18.59 0.91
CA ALA A 332 13.24 19.72 1.60
C ALA A 332 14.76 19.51 1.76
N ALA A 333 15.18 18.28 2.07
CA ALA A 333 16.59 17.93 2.18
C ALA A 333 17.32 18.15 0.85
N LEU A 334 16.74 17.67 -0.26
CA LEU A 334 17.32 17.90 -1.59
C LEU A 334 17.41 19.38 -1.95
N LYS A 335 16.34 20.15 -1.67
CA LYS A 335 16.32 21.60 -1.91
C LYS A 335 17.34 22.36 -1.04
N GLU A 336 17.60 21.88 0.17
CA GLU A 336 18.61 22.47 1.05
C GLU A 336 20.04 22.14 0.59
N LEU A 337 20.26 20.92 0.08
CA LEU A 337 21.55 20.50 -0.50
C LEU A 337 21.82 21.15 -1.86
N GLU A 338 20.79 21.47 -2.65
CA GLU A 338 20.91 22.19 -3.94
C GLU A 338 21.57 23.57 -3.78
N LYS A 339 21.50 24.17 -2.58
CA LYS A 339 22.19 25.42 -2.25
C LYS A 339 23.71 25.27 -2.12
N ILE A 340 24.24 24.04 -2.14
CA ILE A 340 25.69 23.79 -2.18
C ILE A 340 26.12 23.96 -3.64
N VAL A 341 26.52 25.18 -3.99
CA VAL A 341 26.90 25.56 -5.36
C VAL A 341 28.38 25.89 -5.45
N MET A 342 28.93 25.66 -6.63
CA MET A 342 30.29 26.08 -6.98
C MET A 342 30.24 27.20 -8.01
N ILE A 343 31.04 28.25 -7.79
CA ILE A 343 31.20 29.37 -8.71
C ILE A 343 32.61 29.40 -9.25
N ARG A 344 32.74 29.85 -10.51
CA ARG A 344 34.04 30.07 -11.14
C ARG A 344 34.58 31.43 -10.74
N HIS A 345 35.81 31.46 -10.23
CA HIS A 345 36.50 32.69 -9.91
C HIS A 345 37.31 33.21 -11.12
N LEU A 346 37.84 34.44 -11.02
CA LEU A 346 38.63 35.08 -12.08
C LEU A 346 39.88 34.29 -12.47
N ASP A 347 40.41 33.48 -11.56
CA ASP A 347 41.54 32.58 -11.81
C ASP A 347 41.16 31.31 -12.59
N GLY A 348 39.91 31.21 -13.04
CA GLY A 348 39.41 30.05 -13.78
C GLY A 348 39.03 28.86 -12.91
N ILE A 349 39.26 28.92 -11.59
CA ILE A 349 39.06 27.79 -10.69
C ILE A 349 37.66 27.84 -10.08
N TYR A 350 36.95 26.72 -10.14
CA TYR A 350 35.66 26.53 -9.49
C TYR A 350 35.85 26.25 -7.99
N ARG A 351 35.14 27.00 -7.14
CA ARG A 351 35.16 26.85 -5.67
C ARG A 351 33.75 26.90 -5.12
N LEU A 352 33.56 26.37 -3.91
CA LEU A 352 32.30 26.52 -3.19
C LEU A 352 31.99 28.00 -2.96
N ASP A 353 30.76 28.40 -3.27
CA ASP A 353 30.29 29.79 -3.11
C ASP A 353 30.13 30.17 -1.63
N HIS A 354 29.65 29.22 -0.82
CA HIS A 354 29.38 29.42 0.59
C HIS A 354 29.90 28.25 1.45
N ALA A 355 30.11 28.54 2.74
CA ALA A 355 30.36 27.51 3.73
C ALA A 355 29.12 26.63 3.93
N ILE A 356 29.33 25.34 4.22
CA ILE A 356 28.24 24.39 4.44
C ILE A 356 27.50 24.73 5.74
N THR A 357 26.20 24.95 5.66
CA THR A 357 25.37 25.36 6.81
C THR A 357 25.20 24.23 7.83
N LYS A 358 24.81 24.56 9.08
CA LYS A 358 24.53 23.53 10.11
C LYS A 358 23.42 22.57 9.67
N THR A 359 22.40 23.07 8.98
CA THR A 359 21.31 22.24 8.43
C THR A 359 21.84 21.29 7.36
N GLN A 360 22.62 21.79 6.40
CA GLN A 360 23.26 20.97 5.37
C GLN A 360 24.17 19.90 5.98
N LYS A 361 25.00 20.25 6.97
CA LYS A 361 25.84 19.27 7.69
C LYS A 361 24.99 18.17 8.35
N THR A 362 23.86 18.52 8.95
CA THR A 362 22.94 17.55 9.58
C THR A 362 22.33 16.60 8.54
N ILE A 363 21.93 17.13 7.37
CA ILE A 363 21.39 16.34 6.28
C ILE A 363 22.48 15.42 5.70
N LEU A 364 23.67 15.94 5.41
CA LEU A 364 24.81 15.17 4.90
C LEU A 364 25.21 14.04 5.85
N ASP A 365 25.23 14.31 7.15
CA ASP A 365 25.54 13.33 8.18
C ASP A 365 24.55 12.16 8.20
N SER A 366 23.30 12.39 7.77
CA SER A 366 22.32 11.30 7.60
C SER A 366 22.78 10.26 6.58
N PHE A 367 23.58 10.67 5.59
CA PHE A 367 24.15 9.82 4.56
C PHE A 367 25.58 9.38 4.87
N GLY A 368 26.08 9.65 6.08
CA GLY A 368 27.48 9.41 6.46
C GLY A 368 28.48 10.34 5.77
N LEU A 369 28.03 11.50 5.29
CA LEU A 369 28.88 12.49 4.64
C LEU A 369 29.19 13.66 5.59
N THR A 370 30.42 14.14 5.52
CA THR A 370 30.88 15.30 6.28
C THR A 370 31.16 16.49 5.37
N GLU A 371 31.35 17.67 5.97
CA GLU A 371 31.82 18.85 5.23
C GLU A 371 33.15 18.60 4.51
N ALA A 372 34.04 17.80 5.08
CA ALA A 372 35.31 17.44 4.44
C ALA A 372 35.08 16.65 3.15
N ASN A 373 34.11 15.74 3.13
CA ASN A 373 33.74 15.00 1.91
C ASN A 373 33.24 15.95 0.82
N VAL A 374 32.41 16.94 1.17
CA VAL A 374 31.91 17.93 0.20
C VAL A 374 33.04 18.78 -0.36
N ARG A 375 33.94 19.27 0.51
CA ARG A 375 35.10 20.07 0.09
C ARG A 375 36.03 19.28 -0.83
N TYR A 376 36.29 18.02 -0.51
CA TYR A 376 37.09 17.14 -1.35
C TYR A 376 36.45 16.95 -2.73
N GLN A 377 35.15 16.63 -2.77
CA GLN A 377 34.46 16.40 -4.03
C GLN A 377 34.37 17.67 -4.89
N ALA A 378 34.18 18.83 -4.27
CA ALA A 378 34.22 20.12 -4.96
C ALA A 378 35.59 20.36 -5.61
N GLN A 379 36.69 20.04 -4.94
CA GLN A 379 38.04 20.16 -5.51
C GLN A 379 38.23 19.23 -6.72
N GLU A 380 37.78 17.98 -6.64
CA GLU A 380 37.89 17.02 -7.75
C GLU A 380 37.04 17.45 -8.96
N ILE A 381 35.81 17.92 -8.73
CA ILE A 381 34.96 18.49 -9.79
C ILE A 381 35.64 19.71 -10.41
N GLY A 382 36.21 20.60 -9.60
CA GLY A 382 36.93 21.77 -10.08
C GLY A 382 38.10 21.40 -11.01
N LYS A 383 38.89 20.37 -10.66
CA LYS A 383 39.97 19.85 -11.51
C LYS A 383 39.46 19.29 -12.84
N ILE A 384 38.35 18.56 -12.83
CA ILE A 384 37.75 17.99 -14.04
C ILE A 384 37.26 19.11 -14.96
N LEU A 385 36.57 20.11 -14.41
CA LEU A 385 36.07 21.25 -15.18
C LEU A 385 37.23 22.04 -15.80
N GLN A 386 38.30 22.29 -15.05
CA GLN A 386 39.49 22.97 -15.56
C GLN A 386 40.13 22.21 -16.74
N LYS A 387 40.35 20.90 -16.60
CA LYS A 387 40.93 20.08 -17.70
C LYS A 387 40.05 20.04 -18.95
N THR A 388 38.73 20.06 -18.77
CA THR A 388 37.78 20.02 -19.89
C THR A 388 37.78 21.33 -20.68
N GLU A 389 38.05 22.45 -20.00
CA GLU A 389 38.19 23.75 -20.65
C GLU A 389 39.55 23.93 -21.31
N GLU A 390 40.63 23.44 -20.70
CA GLU A 390 41.97 23.43 -21.32
C GLU A 390 42.02 22.58 -22.60
N ALA A 391 41.08 21.64 -22.77
CA ALA A 391 40.93 20.78 -23.94
C ALA A 391 39.98 21.33 -25.02
N ARG A 392 39.31 22.47 -24.79
CA ARG A 392 38.47 23.19 -25.76
C ARG A 392 39.23 24.38 -26.33
#